data_AF-A0A4V2I5Q9-F1
#
_entry.id   AF-A0A4V2I5Q9-F1
#
_cell.length_a   1.000
_cell.length_b   1.000
_cell.length_c   1.000
_cell.angle_alpha   90.00
_cell.angle_beta   90.00
_cell.angle_gamma   90.00
#
_symmetry.space_group_name_H-M   'P 1'
#
loop_
_entity.id
_entity.type
_entity.pdbx_description
1 polymer ?
#
loop_
_entity_poly.entity_id
_entity_poly.type
_entity_poly.pdbx_seq_one_letter_code
_entity_poly.pdbx_strand_id
1 'polypeptide(L)'
;MKQYLMLVCICLSLAVHSEEVSVLTDKWSPYINEEGQASGRAAKNLEVLAYYGDFSVNWEYIPFADAQALLPLHTTTLAYPYFYTEARAAKFYYSEPLYFATLTLFYNRQGSEGNTPDLDDTELRFGKVVGNSYGEAIDSLVSNGSVYPSDVAALGALLSNDIDVLPMAEGVMQSLLEAHFPDRSELILTVGAEQYSSRLGMHVIASKTDTGKALIDRVNKALSRRLALAGEYRYSQSPQVADVDIALVKTAEGYPAILGRFNQKNTQACTLTYEDDVFYTIPMGTRVMVLTWSDKILNPSNTDRLYGNMTEESHVLVLNGPHVGKEVCVKNMHIEVE
;
A
#
# COMPACT_ATOMS: atom_id res chain seq x y z
N MET A 1 24.54 60.42 -43.78
CA MET A 1 25.13 59.54 -42.74
C MET A 1 23.99 59.00 -41.89
N LYS A 2 23.96 57.67 -41.73
CA LYS A 2 23.41 56.87 -40.61
C LYS A 2 21.89 57.02 -40.31
N GLN A 3 21.10 55.99 -40.61
CA GLN A 3 20.71 54.89 -39.70
C GLN A 3 19.86 55.44 -38.54
N TYR A 4 18.62 54.99 -38.28
CA TYR A 4 18.29 53.60 -38.01
C TYR A 4 16.85 53.24 -38.43
N LEU A 5 16.77 52.16 -39.20
CA LEU A 5 15.64 51.25 -39.32
C LEU A 5 15.29 50.71 -37.92
N MET A 6 14.28 51.26 -37.27
CA MET A 6 13.74 50.68 -36.03
C MET A 6 12.75 49.59 -36.43
N LEU A 7 13.31 48.41 -36.71
CA LEU A 7 12.59 47.16 -36.84
C LEU A 7 11.93 46.88 -35.48
N VAL A 8 10.62 47.17 -35.38
CA VAL A 8 9.80 46.77 -34.24
C VAL A 8 9.70 45.25 -34.31
N CYS A 9 10.67 44.57 -33.70
CA CYS A 9 10.62 43.15 -33.41
C CYS A 9 9.53 42.99 -32.33
N ILE A 10 8.28 42.85 -32.77
CA ILE A 10 7.20 42.34 -31.94
C ILE A 10 7.58 40.89 -31.67
N CYS A 11 8.38 40.69 -30.63
CA CYS A 11 8.43 39.44 -29.92
C CYS A 11 7.02 39.22 -29.37
N LEU A 12 6.14 38.61 -30.18
CA LEU A 12 5.07 37.79 -29.63
C LEU A 12 5.79 36.72 -28.80
N SER A 13 6.01 37.03 -27.52
CA SER A 13 6.04 36.04 -26.49
C SER A 13 4.69 35.33 -26.58
N LEU A 14 4.63 34.29 -27.42
CA LEU A 14 3.68 33.20 -27.25
C LEU A 14 3.94 32.71 -25.83
N ALA A 15 3.20 33.27 -24.88
CA ALA A 15 3.04 32.63 -23.60
C ALA A 15 2.51 31.24 -23.98
N VAL A 16 3.37 30.23 -23.86
CA VAL A 16 2.96 28.84 -23.84
C VAL A 16 2.13 28.72 -22.56
N HIS A 17 0.88 29.13 -22.65
CA HIS A 17 -0.08 28.92 -21.59
C HIS A 17 -0.50 27.47 -21.74
N SER A 18 0.07 26.63 -20.88
CA SER A 18 -0.41 25.27 -20.70
C SER A 18 -1.90 25.36 -20.40
N GLU A 19 -2.72 24.83 -21.28
CA GLU A 19 -4.17 24.79 -21.08
C GLU A 19 -4.47 23.96 -19.83
N GLU A 20 -5.26 24.53 -18.93
CA GLU A 20 -5.66 23.88 -17.69
C GLU A 20 -6.91 23.03 -17.94
N VAL A 21 -6.79 21.73 -17.67
CA VAL A 21 -7.86 20.75 -17.88
C VAL A 21 -8.42 20.34 -16.53
N SER A 22 -9.73 20.57 -16.35
CA SER A 22 -10.49 20.14 -15.17
C SER A 22 -10.62 18.61 -15.15
N VAL A 23 -10.30 18.00 -14.00
CA VAL A 23 -10.41 16.56 -13.75
C VAL A 23 -11.18 16.32 -12.46
N LEU A 24 -12.39 15.77 -12.58
CA LEU A 24 -13.24 15.37 -11.45
C LEU A 24 -12.71 14.07 -10.83
N THR A 25 -12.55 14.05 -9.51
CA THR A 25 -12.00 12.91 -8.77
C THR A 25 -12.55 12.85 -7.34
N ASP A 26 -12.28 11.77 -6.61
CA ASP A 26 -12.58 11.64 -5.18
C ASP A 26 -11.38 10.99 -4.47
N LYS A 27 -11.33 11.11 -3.14
CA LYS A 27 -10.30 10.47 -2.31
C LYS A 27 -10.38 8.95 -2.48
N TRP A 28 -9.25 8.35 -2.86
CA TRP A 28 -9.08 6.91 -2.96
C TRP A 28 -7.61 6.52 -2.77
N SER A 29 -7.13 6.71 -1.55
CA SER A 29 -5.72 6.46 -1.19
C SER A 29 -5.35 5.00 -1.42
N PRO A 30 -4.14 4.71 -1.94
CA PRO A 30 -3.02 5.63 -2.18
C PRO A 30 -3.00 6.20 -3.60
N TYR A 31 -4.04 5.96 -4.40
CA TYR A 31 -4.09 6.33 -5.81
C TYR A 31 -4.45 7.80 -6.02
N ILE A 32 -5.44 8.28 -5.27
CA ILE A 32 -5.84 9.68 -5.14
C ILE A 32 -5.88 10.00 -3.64
N ASN A 33 -5.07 10.95 -3.19
CA ASN A 33 -5.07 11.36 -1.79
C ASN A 33 -6.06 12.51 -1.56
N GLU A 34 -6.25 12.91 -0.31
CA GLU A 34 -7.12 14.03 0.04
C GLU A 34 -6.66 15.34 -0.57
N GLU A 35 -7.61 16.24 -0.83
CA GLU A 35 -7.32 17.61 -1.23
C GLU A 35 -6.36 18.28 -0.24
N GLY A 36 -5.34 18.95 -0.77
CA GLY A 36 -4.29 19.60 0.02
C GLY A 36 -3.13 18.69 0.47
N GLN A 37 -3.23 17.37 0.26
CA GLN A 37 -2.10 16.44 0.45
C GLN A 37 -1.25 16.28 -0.81
N ALA A 38 -0.10 15.62 -0.69
CA ALA A 38 0.69 15.22 -1.86
C ALA A 38 -0.14 14.27 -2.75
N SER A 39 -0.08 14.48 -4.07
CA SER A 39 -0.84 13.70 -5.05
C SER A 39 -0.63 12.20 -4.87
N GLY A 40 -1.72 11.44 -4.90
CA GLY A 40 -1.68 9.98 -4.89
C GLY A 40 -0.97 9.42 -6.12
N ARG A 41 -0.63 8.13 -6.11
CA ARG A 41 0.20 7.48 -7.14
C ARG A 41 -0.39 7.60 -8.55
N ALA A 42 -1.71 7.43 -8.65
CA ALA A 42 -2.43 7.49 -9.92
C ALA A 42 -2.60 8.95 -10.38
N ALA A 43 -2.94 9.87 -9.46
CA ALA A 43 -2.98 11.31 -9.74
C ALA A 43 -1.63 11.82 -10.23
N LYS A 44 -0.54 11.43 -9.55
CA LYS A 44 0.80 11.86 -9.90
C LYS A 44 1.22 11.42 -11.29
N ASN A 45 0.81 10.23 -11.70
CA ASN A 45 1.06 9.77 -13.05
C ASN A 45 0.34 10.64 -14.09
N LEU A 46 -0.94 10.99 -13.88
CA LEU A 46 -1.66 11.87 -14.80
C LEU A 46 -1.01 13.26 -14.87
N GLU A 47 -0.58 13.82 -13.73
CA GLU A 47 0.19 15.08 -13.71
C GLU A 47 1.49 14.97 -14.51
N VAL A 48 2.23 13.85 -14.37
CA VAL A 48 3.44 13.60 -15.15
C VAL A 48 3.11 13.55 -16.65
N LEU A 49 2.05 12.84 -17.03
CA LEU A 49 1.59 12.77 -18.42
C LEU A 49 1.15 14.13 -18.96
N ALA A 50 0.56 14.98 -18.13
CA ALA A 50 0.14 16.33 -18.52
C ALA A 50 1.30 17.15 -19.10
N TYR A 51 2.51 17.03 -18.53
CA TYR A 51 3.73 17.65 -19.10
C TYR A 51 4.08 17.16 -20.50
N TYR A 52 3.81 15.90 -20.84
CA TYR A 52 4.05 15.35 -22.19
C TYR A 52 2.92 15.68 -23.18
N GLY A 53 1.76 16.11 -22.66
CA GLY A 53 0.58 16.52 -23.42
C GLY A 53 0.41 18.04 -23.53
N ASP A 54 1.37 18.82 -23.00
CA ASP A 54 1.34 20.29 -22.96
C ASP A 54 0.06 20.85 -22.28
N PHE A 55 -0.42 20.19 -21.21
CA PHE A 55 -1.54 20.66 -20.38
C PHE A 55 -1.19 20.59 -18.88
N SER A 56 -1.99 21.27 -18.06
CA SER A 56 -1.97 21.15 -16.60
C SER A 56 -3.28 20.53 -16.12
N VAL A 57 -3.23 19.86 -14.97
CA VAL A 57 -4.39 19.23 -14.35
C VAL A 57 -4.90 20.12 -13.23
N ASN A 58 -6.18 20.47 -13.30
CA ASN A 58 -6.92 21.08 -12.19
C ASN A 58 -7.82 20.02 -11.57
N TRP A 59 -7.52 19.60 -10.35
CA TRP A 59 -8.29 18.58 -9.63
C TRP A 59 -9.53 19.20 -8.97
N GLU A 60 -10.69 18.59 -9.21
CA GLU A 60 -11.96 18.97 -8.60
C GLU A 60 -12.52 17.77 -7.82
N TYR A 61 -12.51 17.86 -6.49
CA TYR A 61 -12.87 16.76 -5.61
C TYR A 61 -14.38 16.69 -5.35
N ILE A 62 -15.02 15.64 -5.87
CA ILE A 62 -16.45 15.31 -5.68
C ILE A 62 -16.64 13.79 -5.71
N PRO A 63 -17.69 13.22 -5.09
CA PRO A 63 -17.92 11.78 -5.09
C PRO A 63 -17.88 11.16 -6.50
N PHE A 64 -17.22 10.01 -6.68
CA PHE A 64 -17.06 9.39 -8.01
C PHE A 64 -18.39 9.15 -8.74
N ALA A 65 -19.45 8.81 -8.01
CA ALA A 65 -20.78 8.67 -8.58
C ALA A 65 -21.31 9.98 -9.18
N ASP A 66 -21.09 11.09 -8.49
CA ASP A 66 -21.49 12.43 -8.93
C ASP A 66 -20.61 12.93 -10.08
N ALA A 67 -19.30 12.71 -10.01
CA ALA A 67 -18.38 13.01 -11.12
C ALA A 67 -18.81 12.34 -12.42
N GLN A 68 -19.14 11.05 -12.36
CA GLN A 68 -19.63 10.32 -13.52
C GLN A 68 -20.99 10.87 -14.03
N ALA A 69 -21.89 11.24 -13.12
CA ALA A 69 -23.21 11.78 -13.49
C ALA A 69 -23.13 13.18 -14.10
N LEU A 70 -22.14 13.99 -13.68
CA LEU A 70 -21.94 15.36 -14.13
C LEU A 70 -21.18 15.46 -15.46
N LEU A 71 -20.32 14.50 -15.79
CA LEU A 71 -19.53 14.51 -17.04
C LEU A 71 -20.34 14.89 -18.30
N PRO A 72 -21.54 14.34 -18.57
CA PRO A 72 -22.33 14.71 -19.75
C PRO A 72 -22.73 16.19 -19.82
N LEU A 73 -22.81 16.88 -18.67
CA LEU A 73 -23.14 18.30 -18.56
C LEU A 73 -21.90 19.21 -18.72
N HIS A 74 -20.71 18.68 -18.46
CA HIS A 74 -19.43 19.40 -18.49
C HIS A 74 -18.52 18.84 -19.58
N THR A 75 -18.72 19.29 -20.83
CA THR A 75 -18.09 18.70 -22.03
C THR A 75 -16.58 18.93 -22.16
N THR A 76 -16.01 19.84 -21.35
CA THR A 76 -14.58 20.18 -21.30
C THR A 76 -13.86 19.55 -20.11
N THR A 77 -14.52 18.64 -19.39
CA THR A 77 -14.02 18.06 -18.15
C THR A 77 -13.72 16.57 -18.31
N LEU A 78 -12.68 16.11 -17.63
CA LEU A 78 -12.32 14.70 -17.50
C LEU A 78 -12.74 14.16 -16.13
N ALA A 79 -12.79 12.84 -15.97
CA ALA A 79 -12.84 12.23 -14.64
C ALA A 79 -11.87 11.05 -14.52
N TYR A 80 -11.29 10.87 -13.33
CA TYR A 80 -10.24 9.88 -13.09
C TYR A 80 -10.10 9.53 -11.60
N PRO A 81 -9.71 8.31 -11.21
CA PRO A 81 -9.55 7.10 -12.02
C PRO A 81 -10.83 6.26 -12.09
N TYR A 82 -11.09 5.63 -13.24
CA TYR A 82 -12.21 4.70 -13.39
C TYR A 82 -11.75 3.37 -14.01
N PHE A 83 -12.29 2.26 -13.50
CA PHE A 83 -12.18 0.97 -14.17
C PHE A 83 -13.08 0.91 -15.41
N TYR A 84 -12.60 0.21 -16.43
CA TYR A 84 -13.38 -0.07 -17.63
C TYR A 84 -14.57 -0.99 -17.30
N THR A 85 -15.75 -0.63 -17.82
CA THR A 85 -16.92 -1.51 -17.86
C THR A 85 -17.67 -1.23 -19.15
N GLU A 86 -18.33 -2.24 -19.73
CA GLU A 86 -19.16 -2.07 -20.94
C GLU A 86 -20.26 -1.02 -20.73
N ALA A 87 -20.89 -1.01 -19.55
CA ALA A 87 -21.94 -0.06 -19.21
C ALA A 87 -21.47 1.41 -19.22
N ARG A 88 -20.24 1.68 -18.77
CA ARG A 88 -19.62 3.01 -18.84
C ARG A 88 -19.11 3.32 -20.25
N ALA A 89 -18.50 2.34 -20.93
CA ALA A 89 -18.00 2.50 -22.30
C ALA A 89 -19.12 2.83 -23.30
N ALA A 90 -20.36 2.42 -23.02
CA ALA A 90 -21.53 2.86 -23.78
C ALA A 90 -21.76 4.39 -23.70
N LYS A 91 -21.41 5.04 -22.58
CA LYS A 91 -21.70 6.46 -22.28
C LYS A 91 -20.50 7.39 -22.43
N PHE A 92 -19.29 6.90 -22.23
CA PHE A 92 -18.06 7.70 -22.13
C PHE A 92 -16.97 7.19 -23.08
N TYR A 93 -16.04 8.09 -23.44
CA TYR A 93 -14.76 7.71 -24.00
C TYR A 93 -13.78 7.34 -22.88
N TYR A 94 -12.88 6.41 -23.17
CA TYR A 94 -11.85 5.93 -22.27
C TYR A 94 -10.46 6.23 -22.83
N SER A 95 -9.53 6.65 -21.98
CA SER A 95 -8.10 6.62 -22.31
C SER A 95 -7.59 5.18 -22.32
N GLU A 96 -6.38 4.98 -22.85
CA GLU A 96 -5.55 3.84 -22.47
C GLU A 96 -5.36 3.82 -20.93
N PRO A 97 -5.15 2.65 -20.31
CA PRO A 97 -4.95 2.58 -18.87
C PRO A 97 -3.68 3.34 -18.48
N LEU A 98 -3.83 4.31 -17.59
CA LEU A 98 -2.70 5.13 -17.14
C LEU A 98 -1.99 4.48 -15.97
N TYR A 99 -2.74 3.87 -15.06
CA TYR A 99 -2.22 3.21 -13.88
C TYR A 99 -2.95 1.89 -13.66
N PHE A 100 -2.50 1.08 -12.71
CA PHE A 100 -3.15 -0.20 -12.42
C PHE A 100 -3.23 -0.47 -10.92
N ALA A 101 -4.31 -1.14 -10.54
CA ALA A 101 -4.49 -1.74 -9.22
C ALA A 101 -4.59 -3.26 -9.35
N THR A 102 -4.06 -3.98 -8.37
CA THR A 102 -4.39 -5.39 -8.16
C THR A 102 -5.55 -5.46 -7.19
N LEU A 103 -6.66 -6.05 -7.62
CA LEU A 103 -7.82 -6.33 -6.79
C LEU A 103 -7.80 -7.80 -6.41
N THR A 104 -8.01 -8.08 -5.13
CA THR A 104 -8.02 -9.43 -4.61
C THR A 104 -9.01 -9.57 -3.45
N LEU A 105 -9.18 -10.79 -2.98
CA LEU A 105 -10.01 -11.13 -1.82
C LEU A 105 -9.15 -11.19 -0.56
N PHE A 106 -9.64 -10.57 0.50
CA PHE A 106 -9.01 -10.55 1.81
C PHE A 106 -9.89 -11.24 2.83
N TYR A 107 -9.26 -11.88 3.82
CA TYR A 107 -9.91 -12.48 4.98
C TYR A 107 -9.18 -12.13 6.27
N ASN A 108 -9.87 -12.23 7.40
CA ASN A 108 -9.27 -12.11 8.72
C ASN A 108 -8.87 -13.48 9.27
N ARG A 109 -7.56 -13.71 9.42
CA ARG A 109 -7.03 -14.99 9.90
C ARG A 109 -7.47 -15.35 11.32
N GLN A 110 -7.88 -14.36 12.13
CA GLN A 110 -8.40 -14.61 13.47
C GLN A 110 -9.76 -15.32 13.43
N GLY A 111 -10.63 -14.97 12.49
CA GLY A 111 -11.95 -15.59 12.32
C GLY A 111 -11.90 -16.97 11.69
N SER A 112 -10.85 -17.27 10.90
CA SER A 112 -10.70 -18.53 10.17
C SER A 112 -9.69 -19.51 10.79
N GLU A 113 -9.25 -19.25 12.02
CA GLU A 113 -8.20 -20.03 12.71
C GLU A 113 -6.90 -20.18 11.87
N GLY A 114 -6.59 -19.18 11.06
CA GLY A 114 -5.42 -19.17 10.17
C GLY A 114 -5.61 -19.91 8.85
N ASN A 115 -6.76 -20.55 8.61
CA ASN A 115 -7.03 -21.22 7.35
C ASN A 115 -7.56 -20.25 6.29
N THR A 116 -7.17 -20.44 5.04
CA THR A 116 -7.78 -19.73 3.92
C THR A 116 -9.23 -20.16 3.75
N PRO A 117 -10.20 -19.24 3.67
CA PRO A 117 -11.61 -19.58 3.46
C PRO A 117 -11.85 -20.37 2.17
N ASP A 118 -12.75 -21.35 2.22
CA ASP A 118 -13.28 -22.03 1.04
C ASP A 118 -14.36 -21.15 0.40
N LEU A 119 -14.12 -20.69 -0.83
CA LEU A 119 -15.03 -19.78 -1.52
C LEU A 119 -16.27 -20.45 -2.09
N ASP A 120 -16.30 -21.79 -2.11
CA ASP A 120 -17.49 -22.56 -2.46
C ASP A 120 -18.42 -22.79 -1.24
N ASP A 121 -18.01 -22.37 -0.04
CA ASP A 121 -18.83 -22.45 1.17
C ASP A 121 -20.01 -21.47 1.10
N THR A 122 -21.22 -22.02 1.19
CA THR A 122 -22.47 -21.25 1.16
C THR A 122 -22.73 -20.44 2.44
N GLU A 123 -22.06 -20.76 3.55
CA GLU A 123 -22.17 -20.01 4.80
C GLU A 123 -21.25 -18.79 4.85
N LEU A 124 -20.37 -18.64 3.86
CA LEU A 124 -19.40 -17.55 3.80
C LEU A 124 -20.08 -16.18 3.66
N ARG A 125 -19.75 -15.25 4.56
CA ARG A 125 -20.32 -13.90 4.57
C ARG A 125 -19.40 -12.97 3.79
N PHE A 126 -19.84 -12.59 2.60
CA PHE A 126 -19.14 -11.60 1.79
C PHE A 126 -19.52 -10.16 2.17
N GLY A 127 -18.57 -9.24 2.11
CA GLY A 127 -18.82 -7.79 2.11
C GLY A 127 -18.51 -7.16 0.76
N LYS A 128 -19.10 -5.99 0.48
CA LYS A 128 -18.73 -5.12 -0.64
C LYS A 128 -19.01 -3.66 -0.33
N VAL A 129 -18.38 -2.76 -1.06
CA VAL A 129 -18.58 -1.32 -0.95
C VAL A 129 -19.51 -0.84 -2.06
N VAL A 130 -20.45 0.03 -1.70
CA VAL A 130 -21.43 0.57 -2.64
C VAL A 130 -20.75 1.28 -3.82
N GLY A 131 -21.20 0.99 -5.05
CA GLY A 131 -20.72 1.65 -6.27
C GLY A 131 -19.37 1.16 -6.81
N ASN A 132 -18.63 0.34 -6.05
CA ASN A 132 -17.38 -0.26 -6.49
C ASN A 132 -17.64 -1.44 -7.44
N SER A 133 -16.70 -1.66 -8.35
CA SER A 133 -16.62 -2.86 -9.18
C SER A 133 -15.23 -3.46 -9.02
N TYR A 134 -15.19 -4.76 -8.87
CA TYR A 134 -13.99 -5.53 -8.54
C TYR A 134 -13.53 -6.43 -9.71
N GLY A 135 -14.20 -6.31 -10.86
CA GLY A 135 -14.08 -7.24 -11.99
C GLY A 135 -15.17 -8.31 -11.95
N GLU A 136 -15.58 -8.77 -13.13
CA GLU A 136 -16.80 -9.59 -13.31
C GLU A 136 -16.85 -10.85 -12.42
N ALA A 137 -15.72 -11.55 -12.28
CA ALA A 137 -15.63 -12.75 -11.47
C ALA A 137 -15.89 -12.45 -9.98
N ILE A 138 -15.26 -11.41 -9.44
CA ILE A 138 -15.42 -11.01 -8.04
C ILE A 138 -16.79 -10.39 -7.81
N ASP A 139 -17.26 -9.53 -8.72
CA ASP A 139 -18.58 -8.89 -8.65
C ASP A 139 -19.71 -9.94 -8.59
N SER A 140 -19.55 -11.05 -9.33
CA SER A 140 -20.48 -12.18 -9.30
C SER A 140 -20.44 -12.90 -7.95
N LEU A 141 -19.25 -13.18 -7.42
CA LEU A 141 -19.04 -13.86 -6.13
C LEU A 141 -19.66 -13.07 -4.97
N VAL A 142 -19.48 -11.74 -4.94
CA VAL A 142 -19.97 -10.89 -3.85
C VAL A 142 -21.35 -10.28 -4.10
N SER A 143 -22.08 -10.79 -5.10
CA SER A 143 -23.37 -10.24 -5.53
C SER A 143 -24.40 -10.17 -4.39
N ASN A 144 -24.44 -11.19 -3.52
CA ASN A 144 -25.33 -11.29 -2.36
C ASN A 144 -24.69 -10.82 -1.03
N GLY A 145 -23.48 -10.26 -1.08
CA GLY A 145 -22.76 -9.81 0.10
C GLY A 145 -23.37 -8.56 0.77
N SER A 146 -23.04 -8.37 2.04
CA SER A 146 -23.40 -7.18 2.82
C SER A 146 -22.78 -5.92 2.20
N VAL A 147 -23.58 -4.86 2.06
CA VAL A 147 -23.15 -3.62 1.41
C VAL A 147 -22.76 -2.58 2.45
N TYR A 148 -21.54 -2.07 2.33
CA TYR A 148 -20.97 -1.04 3.21
C TYR A 148 -20.85 0.31 2.50
N PRO A 149 -20.98 1.43 3.24
CA PRO A 149 -20.95 2.78 2.67
C PRO A 149 -19.54 3.27 2.33
N SER A 150 -18.49 2.64 2.86
CA SER A 150 -17.09 3.04 2.63
C SER A 150 -16.12 1.87 2.81
N ASP A 151 -14.92 1.99 2.25
CA ASP A 151 -13.86 0.99 2.39
C ASP A 151 -13.43 0.79 3.86
N VAL A 152 -13.37 1.88 4.65
CA VAL A 152 -13.05 1.82 6.10
C VAL A 152 -14.10 1.01 6.86
N ALA A 153 -15.39 1.22 6.57
CA ALA A 153 -16.47 0.51 7.24
C ALA A 153 -16.45 -0.99 6.89
N ALA A 154 -16.20 -1.32 5.62
CA ALA A 154 -16.09 -2.70 5.16
C ALA A 154 -14.88 -3.42 5.78
N LEU A 155 -13.72 -2.76 5.86
CA LEU A 155 -12.54 -3.29 6.54
C LEU A 155 -12.77 -3.49 8.04
N GLY A 156 -13.46 -2.54 8.69
CA GLY A 156 -13.84 -2.68 10.10
C GLY A 156 -14.73 -3.90 10.36
N ALA A 157 -15.67 -4.20 9.46
CA ALA A 157 -16.49 -5.39 9.51
C ALA A 157 -15.68 -6.69 9.33
N LEU A 158 -14.71 -6.69 8.41
CA LEU A 158 -13.79 -7.82 8.23
C LEU A 158 -12.94 -8.08 9.49
N LEU A 159 -12.37 -7.02 10.06
CA LEU A 159 -11.55 -7.09 11.28
C LEU A 159 -12.37 -7.53 12.51
N SER A 160 -13.68 -7.26 12.51
CA SER A 160 -14.59 -7.66 13.59
C SER A 160 -15.21 -9.04 13.38
N ASN A 161 -14.90 -9.71 12.26
CA ASN A 161 -15.51 -10.97 11.82
C ASN A 161 -17.04 -10.86 11.63
N ASP A 162 -17.55 -9.69 11.22
CA ASP A 162 -18.94 -9.52 10.78
C ASP A 162 -19.15 -10.06 9.35
N ILE A 163 -18.07 -10.03 8.57
CA ILE A 163 -17.92 -10.67 7.26
C ILE A 163 -16.63 -11.50 7.27
N ASP A 164 -16.56 -12.50 6.40
CA ASP A 164 -15.43 -13.42 6.30
C ASP A 164 -14.50 -13.03 5.15
N VAL A 165 -15.07 -12.49 4.06
CA VAL A 165 -14.31 -12.12 2.85
C VAL A 165 -14.70 -10.73 2.35
N LEU A 166 -13.68 -9.94 1.98
CA LEU A 166 -13.81 -8.60 1.44
C LEU A 166 -12.96 -8.43 0.18
N PRO A 167 -13.53 -8.08 -0.99
CA PRO A 167 -12.78 -7.66 -2.16
C PRO A 167 -12.28 -6.22 -2.00
N MET A 168 -11.00 -5.99 -2.32
CA MET A 168 -10.41 -4.66 -2.28
C MET A 168 -9.17 -4.58 -3.18
N ALA A 169 -8.79 -3.37 -3.61
CA ALA A 169 -7.48 -3.15 -4.18
C ALA A 169 -6.40 -3.27 -3.10
N GLU A 170 -5.30 -4.00 -3.38
CA GLU A 170 -4.22 -4.24 -2.41
C GLU A 170 -3.65 -2.95 -1.83
N GLY A 171 -3.44 -1.94 -2.68
CA GLY A 171 -2.95 -0.63 -2.23
C GLY A 171 -3.91 0.07 -1.28
N VAL A 172 -5.22 -0.05 -1.51
CA VAL A 172 -6.25 0.55 -0.64
C VAL A 172 -6.29 -0.17 0.70
N MET A 173 -6.29 -1.52 0.69
CA MET A 173 -6.22 -2.32 1.91
C MET A 173 -5.03 -1.93 2.78
N GLN A 174 -3.83 -1.89 2.18
CA GLN A 174 -2.62 -1.45 2.87
C GLN A 174 -2.75 -0.04 3.45
N SER A 175 -3.20 0.92 2.62
CA SER A 175 -3.36 2.32 3.05
C SER A 175 -4.35 2.47 4.21
N LEU A 176 -5.41 1.66 4.25
CA LEU A 176 -6.40 1.71 5.32
C LEU A 176 -5.90 1.07 6.62
N LEU A 177 -5.18 -0.06 6.52
CA LEU A 177 -4.54 -0.69 7.67
C LEU A 177 -3.53 0.27 8.30
N GLU A 178 -2.65 0.87 7.51
CA GLU A 178 -1.66 1.85 7.99
C GLU A 178 -2.31 3.07 8.66
N ALA A 179 -3.39 3.60 8.08
CA ALA A 179 -4.01 4.83 8.56
C ALA A 179 -4.97 4.64 9.75
N HIS A 180 -5.66 3.49 9.84
CA HIS A 180 -6.77 3.30 10.78
C HIS A 180 -6.62 2.08 11.69
N PHE A 181 -5.82 1.07 11.31
CA PHE A 181 -5.69 -0.19 12.04
C PHE A 181 -4.25 -0.73 12.06
N PRO A 182 -3.23 0.10 12.43
CA PRO A 182 -1.82 -0.25 12.25
C PRO A 182 -1.44 -1.54 13.02
N ASP A 183 -1.98 -1.73 14.22
CA ASP A 183 -1.69 -2.89 15.06
C ASP A 183 -2.42 -4.18 14.64
N ARG A 184 -3.12 -4.16 13.50
CA ARG A 184 -3.95 -5.27 12.99
C ARG A 184 -3.63 -5.66 11.56
N SER A 185 -2.59 -5.09 10.95
CA SER A 185 -2.16 -5.39 9.58
C SER A 185 -1.99 -6.89 9.35
N GLU A 186 -1.31 -7.57 10.27
CA GLU A 186 -1.01 -9.00 10.24
C GLU A 186 -2.25 -9.91 10.31
N LEU A 187 -3.40 -9.38 10.74
CA LEU A 187 -4.63 -10.17 10.79
C LEU A 187 -5.24 -10.40 9.39
N ILE A 188 -4.92 -9.53 8.43
CA ILE A 188 -5.53 -9.55 7.11
C ILE A 188 -4.63 -10.27 6.12
N LEU A 189 -5.13 -11.37 5.57
CA LEU A 189 -4.43 -12.18 4.57
C LEU A 189 -5.21 -12.20 3.25
N THR A 190 -4.52 -12.51 2.15
CA THR A 190 -5.16 -12.71 0.85
C THR A 190 -5.61 -14.15 0.68
N VAL A 191 -6.73 -14.37 -0.01
CA VAL A 191 -7.22 -15.73 -0.32
C VAL A 191 -6.30 -16.47 -1.32
N GLY A 192 -5.35 -15.76 -1.96
CA GLY A 192 -4.20 -16.34 -2.67
C GLY A 192 -4.50 -17.05 -3.99
N ALA A 193 -5.76 -17.19 -4.40
CA ALA A 193 -6.14 -17.83 -5.66
C ALA A 193 -6.05 -16.84 -6.84
N GLU A 194 -5.20 -17.15 -7.83
CA GLU A 194 -4.97 -16.30 -9.01
C GLU A 194 -6.26 -15.91 -9.74
N GLN A 195 -7.27 -16.81 -9.77
CA GLN A 195 -8.55 -16.54 -10.41
C GLN A 195 -9.39 -15.44 -9.74
N TYR A 196 -9.09 -15.11 -8.48
CA TYR A 196 -9.71 -14.02 -7.73
C TYR A 196 -8.77 -12.84 -7.52
N SER A 197 -7.69 -12.78 -8.30
CA SER A 197 -6.81 -11.63 -8.41
C SER A 197 -6.94 -11.03 -9.81
N SER A 198 -7.29 -9.74 -9.88
CA SER A 198 -7.51 -9.04 -11.15
C SER A 198 -6.72 -7.75 -11.19
N ARG A 199 -5.88 -7.61 -12.22
CA ARG A 199 -5.10 -6.39 -12.45
C ARG A 199 -5.90 -5.36 -13.24
N LEU A 200 -6.62 -4.53 -12.50
CA LEU A 200 -7.46 -3.39 -12.87
C LEU A 200 -6.73 -2.25 -13.58
N GLY A 201 -7.03 -1.94 -14.85
CA GLY A 201 -6.59 -0.71 -15.52
C GLY A 201 -7.37 0.51 -15.06
N MET A 202 -6.68 1.58 -14.66
CA MET A 202 -7.26 2.86 -14.28
C MET A 202 -7.22 3.83 -15.47
N HIS A 203 -8.40 4.25 -15.91
CA HIS A 203 -8.58 5.06 -17.10
C HIS A 203 -9.10 6.45 -16.74
N VAL A 204 -8.73 7.42 -17.57
CA VAL A 204 -9.43 8.70 -17.67
C VAL A 204 -10.66 8.49 -18.53
N ILE A 205 -11.79 9.08 -18.11
CA ILE A 205 -13.02 9.08 -18.89
C ILE A 205 -13.46 10.50 -19.26
N ALA A 206 -14.16 10.62 -20.39
CA ALA A 206 -14.72 11.86 -20.88
C ALA A 206 -16.08 11.63 -21.56
N SER A 207 -16.90 12.68 -21.66
CA SER A 207 -18.17 12.63 -22.40
C SER A 207 -17.99 12.28 -23.87
N LYS A 208 -18.97 11.57 -24.45
CA LYS A 208 -19.00 11.22 -25.88
C LYS A 208 -19.33 12.43 -26.79
N THR A 209 -18.47 13.43 -26.76
CA THR A 209 -18.49 14.64 -27.60
C THR A 209 -17.17 14.78 -28.35
N ASP A 210 -17.10 15.64 -29.37
CA ASP A 210 -15.86 15.91 -30.09
C ASP A 210 -14.76 16.45 -29.16
N THR A 211 -15.14 17.32 -28.22
CA THR A 211 -14.25 17.84 -27.17
C THR A 211 -13.74 16.73 -26.26
N GLY A 212 -14.62 15.87 -25.74
CA GLY A 212 -14.22 14.76 -24.89
C GLY A 212 -13.30 13.79 -25.62
N LYS A 213 -13.58 13.50 -26.90
CA LYS A 213 -12.69 12.70 -27.73
C LYS A 213 -11.31 13.35 -27.88
N ALA A 214 -11.26 14.65 -28.17
CA ALA A 214 -10.00 15.37 -28.32
C ALA A 214 -9.16 15.35 -27.03
N LEU A 215 -9.79 15.48 -25.86
CA LEU A 215 -9.12 15.36 -24.57
C LEU A 215 -8.54 13.96 -24.33
N ILE A 216 -9.32 12.91 -24.59
CA ILE A 216 -8.85 11.52 -24.48
C ILE A 216 -7.69 11.24 -25.45
N ASP A 217 -7.80 11.68 -26.71
CA ASP A 217 -6.74 11.52 -27.70
C ASP A 217 -5.46 12.26 -27.27
N ARG A 218 -5.59 13.41 -26.59
CA ARG A 218 -4.45 14.16 -26.02
C ARG A 218 -3.77 13.39 -24.90
N VAL A 219 -4.54 12.83 -23.96
CA VAL A 219 -4.02 11.97 -22.87
C VAL A 219 -3.29 10.76 -23.44
N ASN A 220 -3.88 10.07 -24.43
CA ASN A 220 -3.27 8.89 -25.06
C ASN A 220 -1.97 9.22 -25.81
N LYS A 221 -1.92 10.36 -26.50
CA LYS A 221 -0.69 10.86 -27.13
C LYS A 221 0.38 11.16 -26.10
N ALA A 222 0.01 11.78 -24.97
CA ALA A 222 0.94 12.06 -23.88
C ALA A 222 1.52 10.76 -23.28
N LEU A 223 0.68 9.75 -23.05
CA LEU A 223 1.11 8.41 -22.62
C LEU A 223 2.11 7.80 -23.61
N SER A 224 1.78 7.79 -24.90
CA SER A 224 2.66 7.24 -25.94
C SER A 224 4.01 7.96 -26.00
N ARG A 225 4.02 9.30 -25.86
CA ARG A 225 5.26 10.10 -25.80
C ARG A 225 6.10 9.74 -24.57
N ARG A 226 5.49 9.61 -23.39
CA ARG A 226 6.19 9.23 -22.16
C ARG A 226 6.80 7.83 -22.28
N LEU A 227 6.03 6.87 -22.80
CA LEU A 227 6.50 5.50 -23.03
C LEU A 227 7.71 5.47 -23.96
N ALA A 228 7.67 6.22 -25.06
CA ALA A 228 8.78 6.28 -26.02
C ALA A 228 10.05 6.94 -25.44
N LEU A 229 9.91 7.97 -24.60
CA LEU A 229 11.04 8.76 -24.10
C LEU A 229 11.65 8.23 -22.81
N ALA A 230 10.84 7.67 -21.91
CA ALA A 230 11.27 7.30 -20.57
C ALA A 230 10.60 6.03 -20.02
N GLY A 231 9.84 5.29 -20.84
CA GLY A 231 9.11 4.08 -20.44
C GLY A 231 7.84 4.35 -19.64
N GLU A 232 7.40 3.38 -18.84
CA GLU A 232 6.26 3.56 -17.92
C GLU A 232 6.65 4.45 -16.74
N TYR A 233 5.69 5.22 -16.24
CA TYR A 233 5.87 5.88 -14.95
C TYR A 233 5.78 4.82 -13.84
N ARG A 234 6.88 4.65 -13.11
CA ARG A 234 6.94 3.76 -11.95
C ARG A 234 7.02 4.62 -10.71
N TYR A 235 6.02 4.49 -9.86
CA TYR A 235 6.13 5.01 -8.50
C TYR A 235 7.16 4.15 -7.77
N SER A 236 8.16 4.76 -7.13
CA SER A 236 9.09 4.01 -6.29
C SER A 236 8.28 3.44 -5.15
N GLN A 237 8.07 2.11 -5.12
CA GLN A 237 7.71 1.47 -3.87
C GLN A 237 8.89 1.74 -2.94
N SER A 238 8.66 2.45 -1.84
CA SER A 238 9.61 2.40 -0.74
C SER A 238 9.76 0.92 -0.41
N PRO A 239 10.97 0.34 -0.45
CA PRO A 239 11.13 -1.04 -0.02
C PRO A 239 10.49 -1.14 1.36
N GLN A 240 9.58 -2.10 1.52
CA GLN A 240 9.07 -2.45 2.84
C GLN A 240 10.30 -2.87 3.63
N VAL A 241 10.78 -1.98 4.49
CA VAL A 241 11.84 -2.31 5.43
C VAL A 241 11.18 -3.35 6.33
N ALA A 242 11.74 -4.55 6.39
CA ALA A 242 11.23 -5.56 7.31
C ALA A 242 11.16 -4.91 8.69
N ASP A 243 9.99 -4.95 9.31
CA ASP A 243 9.87 -4.51 10.69
C ASP A 243 10.80 -5.38 11.52
N VAL A 244 11.78 -4.74 12.15
CA VAL A 244 12.70 -5.43 13.03
C VAL A 244 12.28 -5.14 14.44
N ASP A 245 12.10 -6.19 15.24
CA ASP A 245 11.74 -6.02 16.63
C ASP A 245 12.88 -5.30 17.35
N ILE A 246 12.59 -4.07 17.79
CA ILE A 246 13.45 -3.34 18.70
C ILE A 246 12.99 -3.68 20.11
N ALA A 247 13.93 -4.06 20.94
CA ALA A 247 13.65 -4.46 22.31
C ALA A 247 14.57 -3.74 23.29
N LEU A 248 14.05 -3.50 24.48
CA LEU A 248 14.81 -3.05 25.62
C LEU A 248 15.25 -4.26 26.44
N VAL A 249 16.53 -4.27 26.84
CA VAL A 249 17.06 -5.33 27.68
C VAL A 249 16.89 -4.98 29.16
N LYS A 250 16.17 -5.82 29.90
CA LYS A 250 15.87 -5.66 31.33
C LYS A 250 16.28 -6.87 32.16
N THR A 251 16.46 -6.65 33.45
CA THR A 251 16.70 -7.74 34.41
C THR A 251 15.43 -8.54 34.62
N ALA A 252 15.57 -9.85 34.83
CA ALA A 252 14.46 -10.72 35.22
C ALA A 252 14.56 -11.08 36.71
N GLU A 253 13.44 -11.45 37.33
CA GLU A 253 13.44 -11.90 38.73
C GLU A 253 14.36 -13.12 38.90
N GLY A 254 15.28 -13.05 39.87
CA GLY A 254 16.31 -14.08 40.07
C GLY A 254 17.52 -13.99 39.12
N TYR A 255 17.50 -13.11 38.12
CA TYR A 255 18.58 -12.90 37.14
C TYR A 255 18.93 -11.40 37.03
N PRO A 256 19.65 -10.85 38.04
CA PRO A 256 19.97 -9.42 38.09
C PRO A 256 21.10 -9.00 37.14
N ALA A 257 21.87 -9.95 36.62
CA ALA A 257 22.92 -9.70 35.64
C ALA A 257 22.47 -10.19 34.26
N ILE A 258 22.58 -9.30 33.28
CA ILE A 258 22.29 -9.62 31.88
C ILE A 258 23.61 -9.95 31.19
N LEU A 259 23.70 -11.15 30.62
CA LEU A 259 24.86 -11.59 29.87
C LEU A 259 24.50 -11.73 28.39
N GLY A 260 25.31 -11.14 27.53
CA GLY A 260 25.33 -11.38 26.09
C GLY A 260 26.45 -12.35 25.76
N ARG A 261 26.09 -13.53 25.26
CA ARG A 261 27.07 -14.51 24.80
C ARG A 261 27.47 -14.18 23.36
N PHE A 262 28.75 -14.02 23.12
CA PHE A 262 29.32 -13.77 21.81
C PHE A 262 30.04 -15.01 21.32
N ASN A 263 29.63 -15.51 20.16
CA ASN A 263 30.26 -16.65 19.51
C ASN A 263 31.28 -16.17 18.47
N GLN A 264 32.57 -16.47 18.67
CA GLN A 264 33.64 -16.08 17.75
C GLN A 264 33.54 -16.74 16.37
N LYS A 265 32.85 -17.87 16.25
CA LYS A 265 32.59 -18.56 14.98
C LYS A 265 31.45 -17.92 14.19
N ASN A 266 30.83 -16.86 14.73
CA ASN A 266 29.78 -16.07 14.10
C ASN A 266 28.61 -16.91 13.56
N THR A 267 28.20 -17.93 14.31
CA THR A 267 27.00 -18.69 13.97
C THR A 267 25.79 -17.88 14.42
N GLN A 268 24.94 -17.47 13.48
CA GLN A 268 23.66 -16.81 13.76
C GLN A 268 22.72 -17.67 14.63
N ALA A 269 23.05 -18.97 14.82
CA ALA A 269 22.35 -19.88 15.70
C ALA A 269 22.77 -19.73 17.16
N CYS A 270 21.89 -19.18 18.00
CA CYS A 270 22.06 -19.10 19.46
C CYS A 270 21.74 -20.42 20.20
N THR A 271 21.45 -21.50 19.47
CA THR A 271 21.06 -22.80 20.03
C THR A 271 22.23 -23.66 20.51
N LEU A 272 23.45 -23.38 20.07
CA LEU A 272 24.65 -24.14 20.43
C LEU A 272 25.60 -23.30 21.28
N THR A 273 26.16 -23.93 22.32
CA THR A 273 27.23 -23.38 23.15
C THR A 273 28.57 -24.00 22.77
N TYR A 274 29.62 -23.19 22.71
CA TYR A 274 30.96 -23.63 22.39
C TYR A 274 31.93 -23.34 23.53
N GLU A 275 33.04 -24.09 23.60
CA GLU A 275 34.08 -23.89 24.62
C GLU A 275 34.74 -22.49 24.53
N ASP A 276 34.72 -21.88 23.35
CA ASP A 276 35.30 -20.57 23.04
C ASP A 276 34.32 -19.39 23.16
N ASP A 277 33.11 -19.63 23.68
CA ASP A 277 32.12 -18.58 23.91
C ASP A 277 32.62 -17.57 24.96
N VAL A 278 32.46 -16.27 24.67
CA VAL A 278 32.78 -15.18 25.59
C VAL A 278 31.52 -14.43 26.00
N PHE A 279 31.50 -13.95 27.23
CA PHE A 279 30.31 -13.31 27.81
C PHE A 279 30.58 -11.83 28.09
N TYR A 280 29.71 -10.97 27.58
CA TYR A 280 29.68 -9.55 27.88
C TYR A 280 28.57 -9.25 28.88
N THR A 281 28.83 -8.39 29.86
CA THR A 281 27.77 -7.86 30.72
C THR A 281 27.02 -6.77 29.99
N ILE A 282 25.74 -6.97 29.73
CA ILE A 282 24.91 -5.97 29.05
C ILE A 282 24.24 -5.09 30.12
N PRO A 283 24.42 -3.76 30.08
CA PRO A 283 23.72 -2.86 31.00
C PRO A 283 22.20 -2.91 30.81
N MET A 284 21.45 -2.76 31.91
CA MET A 284 20.00 -2.57 31.85
C MET A 284 19.68 -1.29 31.06
N GLY A 285 18.63 -1.34 30.24
CA GLY A 285 18.22 -0.21 29.40
C GLY A 285 18.99 -0.13 28.08
N THR A 286 19.86 -1.11 27.79
CA THR A 286 20.41 -1.28 26.45
C THR A 286 19.29 -1.66 25.48
N ARG A 287 19.23 -0.95 24.35
CA ARG A 287 18.34 -1.27 23.22
C ARG A 287 19.04 -2.27 22.32
N VAL A 288 18.30 -3.25 21.86
CA VAL A 288 18.75 -4.29 20.93
C VAL A 288 17.76 -4.43 19.78
N MET A 289 18.27 -4.85 18.64
CA MET A 289 17.49 -5.27 17.49
C MET A 289 17.49 -6.80 17.47
N VAL A 290 16.32 -7.44 17.49
CA VAL A 290 16.24 -8.90 17.41
C VAL A 290 16.50 -9.33 15.97
N LEU A 291 17.62 -10.01 15.76
CA LEU A 291 17.99 -10.54 14.45
C LEU A 291 17.29 -11.88 14.19
N THR A 292 17.15 -12.70 15.24
CA THR A 292 16.43 -13.97 15.17
C THR A 292 15.93 -14.34 16.56
N TRP A 293 14.63 -14.54 16.70
CA TRP A 293 14.05 -15.11 17.92
C TRP A 293 14.47 -16.57 18.10
N SER A 294 14.66 -16.98 19.35
CA SER A 294 14.86 -18.40 19.67
C SER A 294 13.68 -19.25 19.22
N ASP A 295 13.93 -20.54 18.94
CA ASP A 295 12.89 -21.47 18.47
C ASP A 295 11.74 -21.59 19.48
N LYS A 296 12.02 -21.45 20.79
CA LYS A 296 11.00 -21.51 21.85
C LYS A 296 10.07 -20.31 21.93
N ILE A 297 10.46 -19.17 21.38
CA ILE A 297 9.57 -17.99 21.27
C ILE A 297 8.67 -18.14 20.05
N LEU A 298 9.20 -18.68 18.94
CA LEU A 298 8.48 -18.79 17.68
C LEU A 298 7.53 -19.99 17.60
N ASN A 299 7.83 -21.08 18.32
CA ASN A 299 7.09 -22.34 18.20
C ASN A 299 6.28 -22.66 19.46
N PRO A 300 5.10 -23.29 19.33
CA PRO A 300 4.29 -23.68 20.48
C PRO A 300 5.02 -24.71 21.36
N SER A 301 4.82 -24.60 22.68
CA SER A 301 5.26 -25.59 23.66
C SER A 301 4.11 -26.52 24.03
N ASN A 302 4.40 -27.82 24.11
CA ASN A 302 3.43 -28.83 24.57
C ASN A 302 3.25 -28.84 26.10
N THR A 303 3.92 -27.95 26.82
CA THR A 303 3.84 -27.82 28.28
C THR A 303 3.82 -26.36 28.71
N ASP A 304 3.24 -26.09 29.88
CA ASP A 304 3.28 -24.80 30.57
C ASP A 304 4.62 -24.53 31.29
N ARG A 305 5.64 -25.39 31.11
CA ARG A 305 6.95 -25.23 31.76
C ARG A 305 7.73 -24.08 31.13
N LEU A 306 7.71 -22.94 31.82
CA LEU A 306 8.26 -21.67 31.33
C LEU A 306 9.79 -21.60 31.34
N TYR A 307 10.48 -22.41 32.14
CA TYR A 307 11.93 -22.23 32.38
C TYR A 307 12.76 -22.30 31.09
N GLY A 308 12.44 -23.22 30.18
CA GLY A 308 13.12 -23.32 28.89
C GLY A 308 12.89 -22.09 28.01
N ASN A 309 11.64 -21.64 27.90
CA ASN A 309 11.27 -20.49 27.09
C ASN A 309 11.95 -19.21 27.59
N MET A 310 12.13 -19.07 28.90
CA MET A 310 12.78 -17.92 29.52
C MET A 310 14.32 -17.94 29.39
N THR A 311 14.93 -19.13 29.39
CA THR A 311 16.40 -19.27 29.47
C THR A 311 17.09 -19.52 28.13
N GLU A 312 16.35 -19.88 27.09
CA GLU A 312 16.89 -19.91 25.72
C GLU A 312 17.25 -18.51 25.24
N GLU A 313 18.17 -18.43 24.29
CA GLU A 313 18.75 -17.18 23.84
C GLU A 313 18.27 -16.82 22.44
N SER A 314 17.85 -15.57 22.26
CA SER A 314 17.61 -14.97 20.96
C SER A 314 18.86 -14.23 20.48
N HIS A 315 19.03 -14.19 19.16
CA HIS A 315 20.14 -13.52 18.51
C HIS A 315 19.79 -12.04 18.33
N VAL A 316 20.61 -11.15 18.89
CA VAL A 316 20.33 -9.72 18.90
C VAL A 316 21.55 -8.89 18.53
N LEU A 317 21.32 -7.76 17.88
CA LEU A 317 22.30 -6.71 17.62
C LEU A 317 22.15 -5.59 18.66
N VAL A 318 23.24 -5.24 19.35
CA VAL A 318 23.23 -4.16 20.33
C VAL A 318 23.22 -2.78 19.66
N LEU A 319 22.26 -1.92 20.00
CA LEU A 319 22.04 -0.63 19.34
C LEU A 319 22.60 0.57 20.10
N ASN A 320 22.90 0.43 21.39
CA ASN A 320 23.47 1.51 22.20
C ASN A 320 24.37 0.99 23.33
N GLY A 321 25.09 1.91 23.98
CA GLY A 321 25.96 1.59 25.11
C GLY A 321 27.31 0.97 24.71
N PRO A 322 28.03 0.35 25.67
CA PRO A 322 29.43 -0.06 25.50
C PRO A 322 29.64 -1.22 24.52
N HIS A 323 28.56 -1.89 24.11
CA HIS A 323 28.60 -3.06 23.23
C HIS A 323 27.92 -2.81 21.89
N VAL A 324 27.65 -1.55 21.54
CA VAL A 324 27.01 -1.17 20.27
C VAL A 324 27.67 -1.82 19.05
N GLY A 325 26.85 -2.31 18.13
CA GLY A 325 27.28 -3.01 16.92
C GLY A 325 27.69 -4.47 17.11
N LYS A 326 27.64 -5.01 18.34
CA LYS A 326 27.90 -6.43 18.59
C LYS A 326 26.62 -7.25 18.42
N GLU A 327 26.75 -8.35 17.69
CA GLU A 327 25.78 -9.44 17.63
C GLU A 327 26.03 -10.40 18.80
N VAL A 328 25.04 -10.62 19.65
CA VAL A 328 25.15 -11.45 20.85
C VAL A 328 23.88 -12.27 21.05
N CYS A 329 24.02 -13.40 21.72
CA CYS A 329 22.90 -14.21 22.18
C CYS A 329 22.50 -13.74 23.59
N VAL A 330 21.23 -13.35 23.75
CA VAL A 330 20.67 -12.86 25.02
C VAL A 330 19.47 -13.72 25.38
N LYS A 331 19.39 -14.13 26.65
CA LYS A 331 18.25 -14.92 27.14
C LYS A 331 16.94 -14.18 26.97
N ASN A 332 15.92 -14.89 26.52
CA ASN A 332 14.60 -14.33 26.20
C ASN A 332 13.96 -13.59 27.37
N MET A 333 14.17 -14.04 28.61
CA MET A 333 13.66 -13.36 29.82
C MET A 333 14.12 -11.91 29.98
N HIS A 334 15.21 -11.52 29.30
CA HIS A 334 15.76 -10.18 29.37
C HIS A 334 15.26 -9.28 28.24
N ILE A 335 14.54 -9.79 27.24
CA ILE A 335 14.16 -9.06 26.04
C ILE A 335 12.70 -8.59 26.19
N GLU A 336 12.48 -7.28 26.17
CA GLU A 336 11.16 -6.66 26.17
C GLU A 336 10.97 -5.85 24.88
N VAL A 337 10.08 -6.29 23.98
CA VAL A 337 9.80 -5.60 22.71
C VAL A 337 9.16 -4.24 22.98
N GLU A 338 9.61 -3.21 22.27
CA GLU A 338 9.13 -1.81 22.40
C GLU A 338 7.75 -1.57 21.79
#